data_AF-A0A0S3U7I8-F1
#
_entry.id   AF-A0A0S3U7I8-F1
#
_cell.length_a   1.000
_cell.length_b   1.000
_cell.length_c   1.000
_cell.angle_alpha   90.00
_cell.angle_beta   90.00
_cell.angle_gamma   90.00
#
_symmetry.space_group_name_H-M   'P 1'
#
loop_
_entity.id
_entity.type
_entity.pdbx_description
1 polymer ?
#
loop_
_entity_poly.entity_id
_entity_poly.type
_entity_poly.pdbx_seq_one_letter_code
_entity_poly.pdbx_strand_id
1 'polypeptide(L)'
;MTLKELEQQVHQLSISERLSLLNTITRSLQQDLTHPEKPAQLHKRALVEQLQGCLKRPGKPTPTDEEIDAMREERLVEKYLT
;
A
#
# COMPACT_ATOMS: atom_id res chain seq x y z
N MET A 1 -27.48 -7.30 13.87
CA MET A 1 -27.26 -6.48 15.07
C MET A 1 -26.99 -5.05 14.59
N THR A 2 -27.76 -4.08 15.04
CA THR A 2 -27.58 -2.66 14.67
C THR A 2 -26.57 -1.98 15.60
N LEU A 3 -25.95 -0.87 15.18
CA LEU A 3 -25.01 -0.12 16.03
C LEU A 3 -25.66 0.28 17.36
N LYS A 4 -26.93 0.69 17.30
CA LYS A 4 -27.72 1.10 18.46
C LYS A 4 -27.95 -0.05 19.46
N GLU A 5 -28.16 -1.27 18.96
CA GLU A 5 -28.25 -2.47 19.82
C GLU A 5 -26.91 -2.77 20.50
N LEU A 6 -25.79 -2.60 19.80
CA LEU A 6 -24.45 -2.83 20.34
C LEU A 6 -24.11 -1.83 21.45
N GLU A 7 -24.42 -0.55 21.25
CA GLU A 7 -24.24 0.51 22.25
C GLU A 7 -25.01 0.21 23.55
N GLN A 8 -26.26 -0.25 23.42
CA GLN A 8 -27.07 -0.66 24.57
C GLN A 8 -26.46 -1.86 25.31
N GLN A 9 -25.92 -2.84 24.58
CA GLN A 9 -25.27 -4.01 25.18
C GLN A 9 -23.96 -3.66 25.88
N VAL A 10 -23.17 -2.72 25.34
CA VAL A 10 -21.94 -2.24 25.98
C VAL A 10 -22.24 -1.66 27.36
N HIS A 11 -23.39 -1.01 27.54
CA HIS A 11 -23.80 -0.47 28.83
C HIS A 11 -24.25 -1.52 29.86
N GLN A 12 -24.46 -2.77 29.46
CA GLN A 12 -24.77 -3.87 30.37
C GLN A 12 -23.51 -4.60 30.86
N LEU A 13 -22.38 -4.40 30.19
CA LEU A 13 -21.09 -4.99 30.56
C LEU A 13 -20.52 -4.38 31.84
N SER A 14 -19.79 -5.19 32.60
CA SER A 14 -18.94 -4.74 33.70
C SER A 14 -17.80 -3.84 33.19
N ILE A 15 -17.17 -3.09 34.11
CA ILE A 15 -16.06 -2.19 33.78
C ILE A 15 -14.89 -2.96 33.12
N SER A 16 -14.57 -4.15 33.64
CA SER A 16 -13.51 -5.01 33.10
C SER A 16 -13.78 -5.40 31.64
N GLU A 17 -15.01 -5.84 31.36
CA GLU A 17 -15.41 -6.25 30.01
C GLU A 17 -15.42 -5.07 29.04
N ARG A 18 -15.85 -3.88 29.47
CA ARG A 18 -15.78 -2.67 28.63
C ARG A 18 -14.34 -2.29 28.28
N LEU A 19 -13.43 -2.37 29.24
CA LEU A 19 -12.00 -2.10 28.99
C LEU A 19 -11.39 -3.14 28.04
N SER A 20 -11.75 -4.41 28.19
CA SER A 20 -11.32 -5.48 27.29
C SER A 20 -11.86 -5.26 25.86
N LEU A 21 -13.12 -4.87 25.73
CA LEU A 21 -13.75 -4.54 24.45
C LEU A 21 -13.07 -3.33 23.79
N LEU A 22 -12.79 -2.27 24.55
CA LEU A 22 -12.08 -1.08 24.06
C LEU A 22 -10.69 -1.44 23.51
N ASN A 23 -9.94 -2.30 24.22
CA ASN A 23 -8.63 -2.77 23.75
C ASN A 23 -8.74 -3.58 22.45
N THR A 24 -9.77 -4.42 22.35
CA THR A 24 -10.04 -5.22 21.16
C THR A 24 -10.35 -4.32 19.95
N ILE A 25 -11.24 -3.34 20.12
CA ILE A 25 -11.57 -2.35 19.07
C ILE A 25 -10.33 -1.56 18.67
N THR A 26 -9.57 -1.06 19.65
CA THR A 26 -8.34 -0.29 19.40
C THR A 26 -7.34 -1.11 18.58
N ARG A 27 -7.17 -2.40 18.89
CA ARG A 27 -6.29 -3.30 18.15
C ARG A 27 -6.79 -3.55 16.72
N SER A 28 -8.09 -3.77 16.53
CA SER A 28 -8.68 -3.93 15.20
C SER A 28 -8.44 -2.69 14.34
N LEU A 29 -8.72 -1.50 14.90
CA LEU A 29 -8.47 -0.23 14.20
C LEU A 29 -7.00 -0.01 13.92
N GLN A 30 -6.11 -0.36 14.84
CA GLN A 30 -4.66 -0.30 14.60
C GLN A 30 -4.26 -1.21 13.45
N GLN A 31 -4.80 -2.43 13.34
CA GLN A 31 -4.51 -3.34 12.22
C GLN A 31 -4.97 -2.74 10.90
N ASP A 32 -6.17 -2.17 10.84
CA ASP A 32 -6.68 -1.53 9.62
C ASP A 32 -5.89 -0.25 9.25
N LEU A 33 -5.42 0.50 10.25
CA LEU A 33 -4.62 1.72 10.04
C LEU A 33 -3.14 1.43 9.71
N THR A 34 -2.57 0.33 10.22
CA THR A 34 -1.18 -0.09 9.93
C THR A 34 -1.07 -0.90 8.65
N HIS A 35 -2.13 -1.65 8.32
CA HIS A 35 -2.36 -2.24 7.01
C HIS A 35 -3.52 -1.52 6.31
N PRO A 36 -3.35 -0.26 5.88
CA PRO A 36 -4.17 0.17 4.77
C PRO A 36 -3.79 -0.82 3.66
N GLU A 37 -4.78 -1.44 3.02
CA GLU A 37 -4.60 -1.84 1.64
C GLU A 37 -4.19 -0.57 0.90
N LYS A 38 -2.88 -0.28 0.88
CA LYS A 38 -2.35 1.05 0.61
C LYS A 38 -2.46 1.24 -0.90
N PRO A 39 -3.39 2.07 -1.42
CA PRO A 39 -3.22 2.60 -2.77
C PRO A 39 -1.81 3.19 -2.92
N ALA A 40 -1.25 3.77 -1.85
CA ALA A 40 0.12 4.26 -1.83
C ALA A 40 1.23 3.20 -2.06
N GLN A 41 1.05 1.92 -1.70
CA GLN A 41 2.03 0.87 -2.01
C GLN A 41 1.88 0.37 -3.44
N LEU A 42 0.63 0.23 -3.92
CA LEU A 42 0.34 -0.03 -5.33
C LEU A 42 0.90 1.08 -6.22
N HIS A 43 0.68 2.35 -5.88
CA HIS A 43 1.25 3.50 -6.58
C HIS A 43 2.78 3.52 -6.52
N LYS A 44 3.40 3.14 -5.41
CA LYS A 44 4.87 3.04 -5.33
C LYS A 44 5.42 1.96 -6.24
N ARG A 45 4.79 0.77 -6.29
CA ARG A 45 5.21 -0.31 -7.20
C ARG A 45 4.98 0.09 -8.66
N ALA A 46 3.82 0.64 -8.98
CA ALA A 46 3.54 1.15 -10.32
C ALA A 46 4.52 2.26 -10.74
N LEU A 47 4.84 3.20 -9.84
CA LEU A 47 5.84 4.25 -10.10
C LEU A 47 7.22 3.65 -10.34
N VAL A 48 7.62 2.66 -9.54
CA VAL A 48 8.88 1.94 -9.69
C VAL A 48 8.93 1.17 -11.01
N GLU A 49 7.82 0.56 -11.43
CA GLU A 49 7.69 -0.13 -12.72
C GLU A 49 7.80 0.82 -13.92
N GLN A 50 7.47 2.11 -13.75
CA GLN A 50 7.64 3.15 -14.76
C GLN A 50 9.09 3.66 -14.90
N LEU A 51 9.96 3.41 -13.91
CA LEU A 51 11.36 3.86 -13.95
C LEU A 51 12.21 2.89 -14.80
N GLN A 52 12.29 3.16 -16.10
CA GLN A 52 13.13 2.41 -17.03
C GLN A 52 14.62 2.71 -16.79
N GLY A 53 15.42 1.65 -16.66
CA GLY A 53 16.89 1.74 -16.54
C GLY A 53 17.42 2.08 -15.15
N CYS A 54 16.56 2.42 -14.18
CA CYS A 54 17.00 2.83 -12.83
C CYS A 54 17.24 1.66 -11.86
N LEU A 55 16.64 0.49 -12.10
CA LEU A 55 16.66 -0.63 -11.15
C LEU A 55 17.10 -1.94 -11.81
N LYS A 56 17.71 -2.80 -10.98
CA LYS A 56 18.06 -4.17 -11.38
C LYS A 56 16.78 -4.95 -11.67
N ARG A 57 16.71 -5.57 -12.85
CA ARG A 57 15.60 -6.45 -13.22
C ARG A 57 15.90 -7.86 -12.71
N PRO A 58 14.99 -8.51 -11.96
CA PRO A 58 15.21 -9.87 -11.48
C PRO A 58 15.59 -10.84 -12.61
N GLY A 59 16.66 -11.60 -12.43
CA GLY A 59 17.13 -12.59 -13.41
C GLY A 59 17.76 -12.04 -14.69
N LYS A 60 17.96 -10.71 -14.80
CA LYS A 60 18.65 -10.08 -15.93
C LYS A 60 19.98 -9.45 -15.48
N PRO A 61 20.99 -9.42 -16.36
CA PRO A 61 22.21 -8.67 -16.07
C PRO A 61 21.92 -7.17 -15.93
N THR A 62 22.82 -6.46 -15.26
CA THR A 62 22.80 -4.99 -15.24
C THR A 62 22.98 -4.49 -16.67
N PRO A 63 22.13 -3.55 -17.15
CA PRO A 63 22.28 -2.99 -18.49
C PRO A 63 23.63 -2.30 -18.69
N THR A 64 24.16 -2.34 -19.91
CA THR A 64 25.33 -1.52 -20.29
C THR A 64 24.91 -0.07 -20.57
N ASP A 65 25.90 0.82 -20.65
CA ASP A 65 25.63 2.24 -20.94
C ASP A 65 24.96 2.41 -22.31
N GLU A 66 25.34 1.64 -23.32
CA GLU A 66 24.72 1.67 -24.64
C GLU A 66 23.25 1.20 -24.60
N GLU A 67 22.96 0.17 -23.80
CA GLU A 67 21.59 -0.32 -23.61
C GLU A 67 20.72 0.73 -22.88
N ILE A 68 21.29 1.48 -21.93
CA ILE A 68 20.61 2.56 -21.24
C ILE A 68 20.31 3.73 -22.19
N ASP A 69 21.26 4.09 -23.06
CA ASP A 69 21.07 5.14 -24.06
C ASP A 69 19.97 4.78 -25.06
N ALA A 70 19.90 3.52 -25.50
CA ALA A 70 18.82 3.04 -26.36
C ALA A 70 17.45 3.14 -25.67
N MET A 71 17.35 2.70 -24.40
CA MET A 71 16.13 2.81 -23.60
C MET A 71 15.67 4.28 -23.44
N ARG A 72 16.64 5.20 -23.29
CA ARG A 72 16.35 6.63 -23.19
C ARG A 72 15.76 7.17 -24.49
N GLU A 73 16.32 6.79 -25.63
CA GLU A 73 15.83 7.23 -26.94
C GLU A 73 14.41 6.72 -27.21
N GLU A 74 14.16 5.42 -27.00
CA GLU A 74 12.83 4.81 -27.13
C GLU A 74 11.79 5.58 -26.30
N ARG A 75 12.12 5.88 -25.03
CA ARG A 75 11.23 6.63 -24.15
C ARG A 75 11.00 8.07 -24.63
N LEU A 76 12.01 8.73 -25.21
CA LEU A 76 11.86 10.09 -25.74
C LEU A 76 10.94 10.11 -26.97
N VAL A 77 11.07 9.12 -27.85
CA VAL A 77 10.16 8.94 -28.99
C VAL A 77 8.73 8.73 -28.50
N GLU A 78 8.50 7.76 -27.59
CA GLU A 78 7.18 7.51 -27.01
C GLU A 78 6.56 8.74 -26.35
N LYS A 79 7.38 9.59 -25.70
CA LYS A 79 6.87 10.75 -24.97
C LYS A 79 6.51 11.92 -25.89
N TYR A 80 7.25 12.12 -26.98
CA TYR A 80 7.20 13.37 -27.75
C TYR A 80 6.82 13.20 -29.22
N LEU A 81 6.84 11.99 -29.77
CA LEU A 81 6.57 11.71 -31.18
C LEU A 81 5.35 10.80 -31.41
N THR A 82 4.63 10.47 -30.34
CA THR A 82 3.33 9.78 -30.34
C THR A 82 2.25 10.70 -29.77
#